data_AF-A0A1J4VDD6-F1
#
_entry.id   AF-A0A1J4VDD6-F1
#
_cell.length_a   1.000
_cell.length_b   1.000
_cell.length_c   1.000
_cell.angle_alpha   90.00
_cell.angle_beta   90.00
_cell.angle_gamma   90.00
#
_symmetry.space_group_name_H-M   'P 1'
#
loop_
_entity.id
_entity.type
_entity.pdbx_description
1 polymer ?
#
loop_
_entity_poly.entity_id
_entity_poly.type
_entity_poly.pdbx_seq_one_letter_code
_entity_poly.pdbx_strand_id
1 'polypeptide(L)'
;MFYRKEATLFAFIGVISLAILVYGYQSSANLGAITVHVPYANTAVFWNNEEVRLTTATDQEVVVGRVAPGEQSVLVYKEGYYPWEKTLYMREGEKADIFPFLVRENPGQHEVDPAIFANVIPPNGKKVSASGAIAVDNANGKIYAIRLTDDKSTLFCGYEHETETCYETVVVLDIQQTINNVDFYPDRDDVILFSTKDGLYAIEIDGRGTRNFQPIYEGSTDGFLVDKRTSSIYVKNGQSSFQVLP
;
A
#
# COMPACT_ATOMS: atom_id res chain seq x y z
N MET A 1 9.79 -58.17 -33.78
CA MET A 1 9.64 -57.75 -32.35
C MET A 1 10.78 -56.83 -31.88
N PHE A 2 11.41 -56.04 -32.76
CA PHE A 2 12.51 -55.11 -32.41
C PHE A 2 12.07 -53.64 -32.36
N TYR A 3 10.97 -53.28 -33.03
CA TYR A 3 10.50 -51.90 -33.17
C TYR A 3 9.96 -51.25 -31.86
N ARG A 4 9.61 -52.07 -30.86
CA ARG A 4 8.91 -51.58 -29.66
C ARG A 4 9.84 -51.01 -28.58
N LYS A 5 11.14 -51.35 -28.60
CA LYS A 5 12.12 -50.87 -27.62
C LYS A 5 12.72 -49.50 -28.00
N GLU A 6 12.82 -49.21 -29.28
CA GLU A 6 13.37 -47.93 -29.76
C GLU A 6 12.39 -46.76 -29.54
N ALA A 7 11.10 -46.98 -29.75
CA ALA A 7 10.07 -45.95 -29.50
C ALA A 7 10.04 -45.46 -28.04
N THR A 8 10.26 -46.36 -27.07
CA THR A 8 10.35 -46.00 -25.64
C THR A 8 11.58 -45.17 -25.30
N LEU A 9 12.72 -45.39 -25.98
CA LEU A 9 13.95 -44.64 -25.74
C LEU A 9 13.82 -43.20 -26.25
N PHE A 10 13.24 -43.00 -27.44
CA PHE A 10 12.99 -41.67 -28.00
C PHE A 10 11.98 -40.87 -27.17
N ALA A 11 10.94 -41.52 -26.64
CA ALA A 11 9.99 -40.88 -25.73
C ALA A 11 10.69 -40.41 -24.43
N PHE A 12 11.58 -41.23 -23.87
CA PHE A 12 12.30 -40.89 -22.64
C PHE A 12 13.29 -39.73 -22.85
N ILE A 13 14.03 -39.74 -23.96
CA ILE A 13 14.92 -38.62 -24.35
C ILE A 13 14.10 -37.35 -24.58
N GLY A 14 12.97 -37.44 -25.28
CA GLY A 14 12.08 -36.29 -25.50
C GLY A 14 11.57 -35.67 -24.20
N VAL A 15 11.18 -36.49 -23.21
CA VAL A 15 10.73 -36.01 -21.90
C VAL A 15 11.87 -35.38 -21.11
N ILE A 16 13.08 -35.96 -21.13
CA ILE A 16 14.25 -35.38 -20.46
C ILE A 16 14.66 -34.07 -21.12
N SER A 17 14.69 -33.98 -22.45
CA SER A 17 15.02 -32.75 -23.17
C SER A 17 13.99 -31.66 -22.91
N LEU A 18 12.69 -32.00 -22.86
CA LEU A 18 11.63 -31.06 -22.47
C LEU A 18 11.78 -30.62 -21.02
N ALA A 19 12.09 -31.54 -20.10
CA ALA A 19 12.35 -31.22 -18.71
C ALA A 19 13.57 -30.31 -18.57
N ILE A 20 14.68 -30.57 -19.27
CA ILE A 20 15.88 -29.71 -19.27
C ILE A 20 15.59 -28.34 -19.89
N LEU A 21 14.77 -28.25 -20.94
CA LEU A 21 14.38 -26.96 -21.52
C LEU A 21 13.49 -26.17 -20.57
N VAL A 22 12.51 -26.80 -19.92
CA VAL A 22 11.64 -26.17 -18.93
C VAL A 22 12.44 -25.73 -17.69
N TYR A 23 13.28 -26.63 -17.14
CA TYR A 23 14.09 -26.35 -15.95
C TYR A 23 15.23 -25.37 -16.25
N GLY A 24 15.84 -25.47 -17.44
CA GLY A 24 16.88 -24.57 -17.92
C GLY A 24 16.36 -23.16 -18.13
N TYR A 25 15.19 -23.02 -18.75
CA TYR A 25 14.49 -21.74 -18.91
C TYR A 25 14.12 -21.11 -17.56
N GLN A 26 13.63 -21.90 -16.61
CA GLN A 26 13.39 -21.42 -15.24
C GLN A 26 14.68 -21.08 -14.48
N SER A 27 15.83 -21.67 -14.83
CA SER A 27 17.12 -21.33 -14.22
C SER A 27 17.81 -20.10 -14.86
N SER A 28 17.40 -19.70 -16.07
CA SER A 28 17.95 -18.55 -16.79
C SER A 28 17.18 -17.25 -16.63
N ALA A 29 15.94 -17.29 -16.11
CA ALA A 29 15.18 -16.08 -15.84
C ALA A 29 15.81 -15.32 -14.67
N ASN A 30 16.13 -14.04 -14.85
CA ASN A 30 16.57 -13.20 -13.75
C ASN A 30 15.34 -12.88 -12.88
N LEU A 31 15.18 -13.63 -11.79
CA LEU A 31 14.00 -13.53 -10.93
C LEU A 31 14.10 -12.33 -9.98
N GLY A 32 12.97 -11.68 -9.75
CA GLY A 32 12.83 -10.56 -8.84
C GLY A 32 12.62 -10.97 -7.38
N ALA A 33 12.34 -9.97 -6.54
CA ALA A 33 11.94 -10.13 -5.15
C ALA A 33 10.95 -9.04 -4.73
N ILE A 34 10.04 -9.38 -3.82
CA ILE A 34 9.16 -8.43 -3.14
C ILE A 34 9.48 -8.46 -1.65
N THR A 35 9.80 -7.31 -1.08
CA THR A 35 9.97 -7.11 0.36
C THR A 35 8.73 -6.44 0.91
N VAL A 36 8.07 -7.10 1.85
CA VAL A 36 6.90 -6.58 2.57
C VAL A 36 7.34 -6.10 3.95
N HIS A 37 7.20 -4.81 4.21
CA HIS A 37 7.55 -4.17 5.48
C HIS A 37 6.34 -4.20 6.42
N VAL A 38 6.22 -5.24 7.25
CA VAL A 38 5.00 -5.51 8.02
C VAL A 38 5.02 -4.79 9.37
N PRO A 39 4.10 -3.83 9.63
CA PRO A 39 4.18 -2.97 10.81
C PRO A 39 3.82 -3.68 12.12
N TYR A 40 3.14 -4.81 12.09
CA TYR A 40 2.65 -5.49 13.30
C TYR A 40 3.01 -6.98 13.34
N ALA A 41 3.30 -7.49 14.54
CA ALA A 41 3.36 -8.92 14.81
C ALA A 41 1.99 -9.60 14.62
N ASN A 42 2.00 -10.93 14.45
CA ASN A 42 0.81 -11.76 14.20
C ASN A 42 0.01 -11.24 13.00
N THR A 43 0.72 -10.98 11.91
CA THR A 43 0.17 -10.53 10.64
C THR A 43 0.56 -11.55 9.57
N ALA A 44 -0.43 -12.06 8.85
CA ALA A 44 -0.23 -13.03 7.78
C ALA A 44 0.05 -12.30 6.45
N VAL A 45 1.07 -12.76 5.73
CA VAL A 45 1.42 -12.29 4.39
C VAL A 45 1.17 -13.43 3.41
N PHE A 46 0.37 -13.14 2.39
CA PHE A 46 0.05 -14.04 1.31
C PHE A 46 0.63 -13.50 0.00
N TRP A 47 1.17 -14.39 -0.83
CA TRP A 47 1.61 -14.11 -2.18
C TRP A 47 0.88 -15.03 -3.14
N ASN A 48 0.18 -14.47 -4.13
CA ASN A 48 -0.63 -15.21 -5.09
C ASN A 48 -1.59 -16.23 -4.42
N ASN A 49 -2.27 -15.79 -3.36
CA ASN A 49 -3.21 -16.56 -2.53
C ASN A 49 -2.59 -17.70 -1.68
N GLU A 50 -1.26 -17.82 -1.64
CA GLU A 50 -0.57 -18.76 -0.75
C GLU A 50 0.04 -18.02 0.45
N GLU A 51 -0.16 -18.53 1.66
CA GLU A 51 0.47 -17.96 2.85
C GLU A 51 1.99 -18.16 2.79
N VAL A 52 2.73 -17.05 2.81
CA VAL A 52 4.20 -17.07 2.82
C VAL A 52 4.72 -17.06 4.25
N ARG A 53 4.10 -16.27 5.12
CA ARG A 53 4.58 -16.04 6.49
C ARG A 53 3.50 -15.47 7.41
N LEU A 54 3.46 -15.97 8.64
CA LEU A 54 2.92 -15.26 9.80
C LEU A 54 4.06 -14.54 10.55
N THR A 55 3.97 -13.22 10.71
CA THR A 55 4.98 -12.45 11.43
C THR A 55 4.93 -12.70 12.94
N THR A 56 6.09 -12.65 13.60
CA THR A 56 6.21 -12.86 15.04
C THR A 56 6.66 -11.61 15.79
N ALA A 57 7.12 -10.58 15.07
CA ALA A 57 7.58 -9.31 15.62
C ALA A 57 6.95 -8.13 14.85
N THR A 58 6.90 -6.98 15.51
CA THR A 58 6.59 -5.66 14.92
C THR A 58 7.71 -5.25 13.97
N ASP A 59 7.39 -4.50 12.92
CA ASP A 59 8.32 -4.01 11.90
C ASP A 59 9.17 -5.11 11.26
N GLN A 60 8.57 -6.29 11.06
CA GLN A 60 9.25 -7.44 10.46
C GLN A 60 9.18 -7.38 8.93
N GLU A 61 10.32 -7.59 8.28
CA GLU A 61 10.37 -7.76 6.82
C GLU A 61 10.02 -9.21 6.43
N VAL A 62 9.17 -9.36 5.41
CA VAL A 62 8.87 -10.63 4.75
C VAL A 62 9.34 -10.53 3.30
N VAL A 63 10.35 -11.33 2.94
CA VAL A 63 10.90 -11.36 1.58
C VAL A 63 10.31 -12.53 0.81
N VAL A 64 9.57 -12.23 -0.26
CA VAL A 64 9.17 -13.18 -1.29
C VAL A 64 10.24 -13.16 -2.38
N GLY A 65 11.11 -14.16 -2.39
CA GLY A 65 12.16 -14.31 -3.41
C GLY A 65 11.69 -15.10 -4.63
N ARG A 66 12.48 -15.08 -5.69
CA ARG A 66 12.25 -15.87 -6.92
C ARG A 66 10.94 -15.51 -7.62
N VAL A 67 10.61 -14.23 -7.61
CA VAL A 67 9.39 -13.69 -8.23
C VAL A 67 9.58 -13.62 -9.74
N ALA A 68 8.71 -14.28 -10.49
CA ALA A 68 8.75 -14.23 -11.95
C ALA A 68 8.25 -12.86 -12.45
N PRO A 69 8.68 -12.42 -13.65
CA PRO A 69 8.10 -11.25 -14.29
C PRO A 69 6.59 -11.42 -14.52
N GLY A 70 5.85 -10.32 -14.46
CA GLY A 70 4.40 -10.26 -14.63
C GLY A 70 3.68 -9.78 -13.38
N GLU A 71 2.35 -9.86 -13.42
CA GLU A 71 1.47 -9.44 -12.34
C GLU A 71 1.62 -10.36 -11.11
N GLN A 72 1.78 -9.75 -9.94
CA GLN A 72 1.89 -10.40 -8.64
C GLN A 72 0.86 -9.81 -7.68
N SER A 73 0.20 -10.66 -6.91
CA SER A 73 -0.69 -10.22 -5.83
C SER A 73 -0.06 -10.47 -4.46
N VAL A 74 -0.14 -9.46 -3.61
CA VAL A 74 0.24 -9.54 -2.20
C VAL A 74 -0.95 -9.13 -1.35
N LEU A 75 -1.30 -9.97 -0.39
CA LEU A 75 -2.31 -9.68 0.63
C LEU A 75 -1.65 -9.71 2.00
N VAL A 76 -1.91 -8.69 2.81
CA VAL A 76 -1.47 -8.59 4.20
C VAL A 76 -2.71 -8.52 5.08
N TYR A 77 -2.83 -9.49 5.97
CA TYR A 77 -4.00 -9.70 6.79
C TYR A 77 -3.64 -9.76 8.27
N LYS A 78 -4.44 -9.06 9.09
CA LYS A 78 -4.35 -9.10 10.54
C LYS A 78 -5.76 -9.12 11.10
N GLU A 79 -6.01 -10.01 12.06
CA GLU A 79 -7.31 -10.09 12.73
C GLU A 79 -7.68 -8.75 13.39
N GLY A 80 -8.91 -8.27 13.12
CA GLY A 80 -9.44 -7.00 13.63
C GLY A 80 -9.00 -5.75 12.85
N TYR A 81 -8.33 -5.92 11.71
CA TYR A 81 -7.88 -4.85 10.83
C TYR A 81 -8.40 -5.06 9.41
N TYR A 82 -8.57 -3.97 8.68
CA TYR A 82 -8.84 -4.04 7.25
C TYR A 82 -7.67 -4.72 6.53
N PRO A 83 -7.93 -5.66 5.60
CA PRO A 83 -6.88 -6.24 4.79
C PRO A 83 -6.24 -5.17 3.89
N TRP A 84 -4.95 -5.34 3.64
CA TRP A 84 -4.21 -4.55 2.65
C TRP A 84 -3.86 -5.45 1.48
N GLU A 85 -4.25 -5.08 0.27
CA GLU A 85 -4.05 -5.87 -0.94
C GLU A 85 -3.41 -5.03 -2.04
N LYS A 86 -2.35 -5.57 -2.65
CA LYS A 86 -1.63 -4.90 -3.72
C LYS A 86 -1.38 -5.84 -4.87
N THR A 87 -1.79 -5.40 -6.06
CA THR A 87 -1.34 -5.99 -7.32
C THR A 87 -0.17 -5.17 -7.86
N LEU A 88 0.94 -5.83 -8.22
CA LEU A 88 2.15 -5.19 -8.73
C LEU A 88 2.59 -5.88 -10.03
N TYR A 89 3.02 -5.11 -11.02
CA TYR A 89 3.67 -5.68 -12.20
C TYR A 89 5.18 -5.73 -11.98
N MET A 90 5.76 -6.93 -11.93
CA MET A 90 7.20 -7.14 -11.71
C MET A 90 7.93 -7.32 -13.05
N ARG A 91 9.02 -6.61 -13.25
CA ARG A 91 9.96 -6.82 -14.36
C ARG A 91 11.02 -7.86 -14.00
N GLU A 92 11.75 -8.28 -15.01
CA GLU A 92 12.87 -9.21 -14.84
C GLU A 92 13.94 -8.63 -13.90
N GLY A 93 14.23 -9.38 -12.82
CA GLY A 93 15.17 -9.02 -11.77
C GLY A 93 14.73 -7.88 -10.86
N GLU A 94 13.49 -7.37 -10.99
CA GLU A 94 13.01 -6.24 -10.21
C GLU A 94 12.91 -6.56 -8.73
N LYS A 95 13.29 -5.60 -7.90
CA LYS A 95 13.10 -5.63 -6.45
C LYS A 95 12.08 -4.57 -6.09
N ALA A 96 10.99 -4.98 -5.47
CA ALA A 96 9.95 -4.08 -5.01
C ALA A 96 9.89 -4.08 -3.49
N ASP A 97 9.86 -2.88 -2.92
CA ASP A 97 9.53 -2.66 -1.52
C ASP A 97 8.11 -2.13 -1.42
N ILE A 98 7.32 -2.73 -0.52
CA ILE A 98 5.95 -2.30 -0.20
C ILE A 98 5.75 -2.16 1.30
N PHE A 99 4.95 -1.15 1.66
CA PHE A 99 4.76 -0.69 3.04
C PHE A 99 3.26 -0.71 3.38
N PRO A 100 2.67 -1.87 3.70
CA PRO A 100 1.29 -1.95 4.13
C PRO A 100 0.96 -0.96 5.25
N PHE A 101 -0.22 -0.36 5.20
CA PHE A 101 -0.83 0.29 6.35
C PHE A 101 -2.10 -0.50 6.70
N LEU A 102 -2.34 -0.67 8.01
CA LEU A 102 -3.44 -1.47 8.52
C LEU A 102 -4.21 -0.62 9.53
N VAL A 103 -5.47 -0.33 9.21
CA VAL A 103 -6.42 0.38 10.06
C VAL A 103 -7.32 -0.64 10.74
N ARG A 104 -7.59 -0.45 12.04
CA ARG A 104 -8.54 -1.30 12.78
C ARG A 104 -9.97 -1.15 12.24
N GLU A 105 -10.70 -2.26 12.12
CA GLU A 105 -12.10 -2.23 11.65
C GLU A 105 -13.05 -1.55 12.64
N ASN A 106 -12.76 -1.70 13.94
CA ASN A 106 -13.53 -1.09 15.03
C ASN A 106 -12.57 -0.32 15.96
N PRO A 107 -12.06 0.83 15.52
CA PRO A 107 -11.12 1.59 16.33
C PRO A 107 -11.85 2.14 17.56
N GLY A 108 -11.26 1.94 18.74
CA GLY A 108 -11.80 2.49 19.97
C GLY A 108 -11.84 4.02 19.88
N GLN A 109 -12.98 4.61 20.26
CA GLN A 109 -13.17 6.06 20.30
C GLN A 109 -13.13 6.54 21.74
N HIS A 110 -12.26 7.49 22.02
CA HIS A 110 -12.17 8.11 23.35
C HIS A 110 -12.55 9.58 23.22
N GLU A 111 -13.60 10.00 23.91
CA GLU A 111 -14.01 11.40 23.91
C GLU A 111 -12.91 12.27 24.53
N VAL A 112 -12.63 13.41 23.89
CA VAL A 112 -11.60 14.38 24.30
C VAL A 112 -12.20 15.78 24.36
N ASP A 113 -11.52 16.67 25.09
CA ASP A 113 -11.91 18.08 25.17
C ASP A 113 -11.93 18.73 23.76
N PRO A 114 -13.07 19.26 23.30
CA PRO A 114 -13.17 19.96 22.02
C PRO A 114 -12.22 21.15 21.86
N ALA A 115 -11.69 21.69 22.97
CA ALA A 115 -10.68 22.75 22.97
C ALA A 115 -9.39 22.35 22.22
N ILE A 116 -9.13 21.06 21.98
CA ILE A 116 -8.01 20.60 21.14
C ILE A 116 -8.07 21.18 19.73
N PHE A 117 -9.27 21.51 19.22
CA PHE A 117 -9.47 22.14 17.92
C PHE A 117 -9.46 23.67 17.98
N ALA A 118 -9.46 24.30 19.16
CA ALA A 118 -9.64 25.75 19.31
C ALA A 118 -8.53 26.59 18.65
N ASN A 119 -7.33 26.01 18.46
CA ASN A 119 -6.17 26.67 17.85
C ASN A 119 -5.73 26.01 16.53
N VAL A 120 -6.49 25.04 16.05
CA VAL A 120 -6.18 24.33 14.81
C VAL A 120 -7.14 24.85 13.76
N ILE A 121 -6.68 25.85 13.01
CA ILE A 121 -7.30 26.15 11.72
C ILE A 121 -7.08 24.87 10.90
N PRO A 122 -8.13 24.14 10.47
CA PRO A 122 -7.95 23.03 9.52
C PRO A 122 -7.27 23.69 8.32
N PRO A 123 -6.00 23.38 8.01
CA PRO A 123 -5.33 24.13 6.98
C PRO A 123 -5.95 23.65 5.68
N ASN A 124 -6.88 24.43 5.15
CA ASN A 124 -7.19 24.39 3.74
C ASN A 124 -5.89 24.78 3.04
N GLY A 125 -5.31 23.80 2.35
CA GLY A 125 -4.11 23.99 1.55
C GLY A 125 -3.05 22.93 1.79
N LYS A 126 -2.02 23.07 0.96
CA LYS A 126 -0.88 22.16 0.87
C LYS A 126 -0.26 21.82 2.23
N LYS A 127 -0.17 20.52 2.53
CA LYS A 127 0.60 19.94 3.64
C LYS A 127 1.91 19.38 3.11
N VAL A 128 2.96 19.43 3.92
CA VAL A 128 4.26 18.84 3.61
C VAL A 128 4.53 17.69 4.59
N SER A 129 5.06 16.61 4.06
CA SER A 129 5.40 15.38 4.77
C SER A 129 6.51 15.62 5.80
N ALA A 130 6.73 14.68 6.72
CA ALA A 130 7.74 14.88 7.77
C ALA A 130 9.17 14.92 7.19
N SER A 131 9.45 14.13 6.15
CA SER A 131 10.72 14.18 5.42
C SER A 131 10.92 15.45 4.59
N GLY A 132 9.86 16.19 4.29
CA GLY A 132 9.88 17.29 3.33
C GLY A 132 9.92 16.86 1.87
N ALA A 133 9.86 15.55 1.58
CA ALA A 133 9.94 15.01 0.22
C ALA A 133 8.61 15.09 -0.55
N ILE A 134 7.49 15.12 0.16
CA ILE A 134 6.15 15.02 -0.44
C ILE A 134 5.26 16.13 0.09
N ALA A 135 4.46 16.72 -0.79
CA ALA A 135 3.33 17.56 -0.43
C ALA A 135 2.02 16.89 -0.82
N VAL A 136 0.97 17.14 -0.03
CA VAL A 136 -0.41 16.77 -0.37
C VAL A 136 -1.29 17.99 -0.38
N ASP A 137 -2.22 18.04 -1.33
CA ASP A 137 -3.15 19.15 -1.49
C ASP A 137 -4.51 18.62 -1.96
N ASN A 138 -5.57 19.39 -1.78
CA ASN A 138 -6.90 19.03 -2.26
C ASN A 138 -7.61 20.20 -2.93
N ALA A 139 -8.23 19.94 -4.07
CA ALA A 139 -9.03 20.92 -4.79
C ALA A 139 -10.11 20.23 -5.62
N ASN A 140 -11.33 20.78 -5.61
CA ASN A 140 -12.44 20.33 -6.46
C ASN A 140 -12.73 18.81 -6.38
N GLY A 141 -12.75 18.24 -5.17
CA GLY A 141 -13.00 16.80 -4.97
C GLY A 141 -11.82 15.89 -5.32
N LYS A 142 -10.64 16.45 -5.63
CA LYS A 142 -9.41 15.72 -5.91
C LYS A 142 -8.41 15.85 -4.79
N ILE A 143 -7.64 14.79 -4.57
CA ILE A 143 -6.43 14.79 -3.74
C ILE A 143 -5.23 14.64 -4.67
N TYR A 144 -4.23 15.49 -4.47
CA TYR A 144 -2.97 15.49 -5.19
C TYR A 144 -1.85 15.13 -4.23
N ALA A 145 -0.96 14.24 -4.64
CA ALA A 145 0.38 14.13 -4.06
C ALA A 145 1.37 14.77 -5.03
N ILE A 146 2.30 15.55 -4.49
CA ILE A 146 3.28 16.34 -5.22
C ILE A 146 4.66 15.97 -4.68
N ARG A 147 5.55 15.57 -5.58
CA ARG A 147 6.95 15.32 -5.26
C ARG A 147 7.68 16.66 -5.12
N LEU A 148 8.46 16.81 -4.05
CA LEU A 148 9.20 18.04 -3.74
C LEU A 148 10.72 17.88 -3.86
N THR A 149 11.21 16.65 -3.84
CA THR A 149 12.63 16.33 -3.93
C THR A 149 12.89 15.36 -5.07
N ASP A 150 14.12 15.32 -5.57
CA ASP A 150 14.52 14.40 -6.63
C ASP A 150 14.76 12.96 -6.13
N ASP A 151 14.12 12.56 -5.03
CA ASP A 151 14.25 11.18 -4.54
C ASP A 151 13.75 10.18 -5.59
N LYS A 152 14.35 8.99 -5.65
CA LYS A 152 13.91 7.96 -6.61
C LYS A 152 12.68 7.20 -6.09
N SER A 153 11.76 7.90 -5.44
CA SER A 153 10.58 7.30 -4.84
C SER A 153 9.68 6.72 -5.92
N THR A 154 9.35 5.45 -5.79
CA THR A 154 8.45 4.73 -6.71
C THR A 154 6.97 5.04 -6.47
N LEU A 155 6.64 5.79 -5.41
CA LEU A 155 5.26 6.18 -5.06
C LEU A 155 4.58 7.00 -6.16
N PHE A 156 5.38 7.70 -6.96
CA PHE A 156 4.93 8.57 -8.05
C PHE A 156 5.05 7.91 -9.42
N CYS A 157 5.42 6.64 -9.47
CA CYS A 157 5.62 5.90 -10.70
C CYS A 157 4.39 5.03 -10.98
N GLY A 158 4.08 4.88 -12.26
CA GLY A 158 3.06 3.96 -12.76
C GLY A 158 3.58 3.22 -13.98
N TYR A 159 2.92 2.10 -14.31
CA TYR A 159 3.23 1.38 -15.54
C TYR A 159 2.24 1.80 -16.62
N GLU A 160 2.76 2.48 -17.64
CA GLU A 160 2.04 2.74 -18.89
C GLU A 160 2.73 1.92 -19.97
N HIS A 161 2.02 0.97 -20.60
CA HIS A 161 2.53 0.15 -21.69
C HIS A 161 3.90 -0.51 -21.41
N GLU A 162 4.05 -1.16 -20.24
CA GLU A 162 5.28 -1.83 -19.79
C GLU A 162 6.48 -0.88 -19.53
N THR A 163 6.29 0.43 -19.68
CA THR A 163 7.26 1.45 -19.32
C THR A 163 6.87 2.09 -18.00
N GLU A 164 7.84 2.15 -17.07
CA GLU A 164 7.67 2.87 -15.83
C GLU A 164 7.79 4.37 -16.10
N THR A 165 6.73 5.11 -15.84
CA THR A 165 6.70 6.57 -15.94
C THR A 165 6.46 7.14 -14.56
N CYS A 166 7.29 8.10 -14.15
CA CYS A 166 7.17 8.78 -12.86
C CYS A 166 6.73 10.23 -13.08
N TYR A 167 5.82 10.71 -12.22
CA TYR A 167 5.23 12.04 -12.34
C TYR A 167 5.63 12.93 -11.17
N GLU A 168 5.76 14.23 -11.39
CA GLU A 168 5.95 15.19 -10.28
C GLU A 168 4.68 15.38 -9.45
N THR A 169 3.52 15.07 -10.02
CA THR A 169 2.23 15.18 -9.35
C THR A 169 1.33 14.05 -9.79
N VAL A 170 0.73 13.36 -8.84
CA VAL A 170 -0.25 12.30 -9.08
C VAL A 170 -1.59 12.69 -8.46
N VAL A 171 -2.68 12.40 -9.18
CA VAL A 171 -4.03 12.46 -8.60
C VAL A 171 -4.23 11.16 -7.82
N VAL A 172 -4.30 11.28 -6.50
CA VAL A 172 -4.46 10.14 -5.58
C VAL A 172 -5.91 9.68 -5.52
N LEU A 173 -6.83 10.65 -5.54
CA LEU A 173 -8.26 10.42 -5.45
C LEU A 173 -9.01 11.48 -6.27
N ASP A 174 -10.10 11.08 -6.91
CA ASP A 174 -11.04 11.95 -7.63
C ASP A 174 -12.47 11.53 -7.31
N ILE A 175 -13.14 12.28 -6.44
CA ILE A 175 -14.49 11.96 -5.96
C ILE A 175 -15.44 13.14 -6.14
N GLN A 176 -16.71 12.83 -6.37
CA GLN A 176 -17.79 13.83 -6.51
C GLN A 176 -18.32 14.31 -5.15
N GLN A 177 -17.41 14.50 -4.18
CA GLN A 177 -17.74 14.95 -2.83
C GLN A 177 -16.73 15.99 -2.36
N THR A 178 -17.16 16.87 -1.46
CA THR A 178 -16.25 17.82 -0.82
C THR A 178 -15.30 17.08 0.11
N ILE A 179 -14.00 17.34 -0.08
CA ILE A 179 -12.95 16.93 0.85
C ILE A 179 -12.76 18.09 1.84
N ASN A 180 -13.00 17.83 3.11
CA ASN A 180 -12.97 18.87 4.15
C ASN A 180 -11.54 19.23 4.53
N ASN A 181 -10.66 18.24 4.66
CA ASN A 181 -9.24 18.44 4.94
C ASN A 181 -8.41 17.21 4.54
N VAL A 182 -7.11 17.44 4.33
CA VAL A 182 -6.10 16.39 4.10
C VAL A 182 -4.92 16.56 5.06
N ASP A 183 -4.27 15.46 5.40
CA ASP A 183 -2.99 15.41 6.10
C ASP A 183 -2.28 14.09 5.77
N PHE A 184 -1.08 13.89 6.33
CA PHE A 184 -0.41 12.60 6.28
C PHE A 184 -0.89 11.70 7.41
N TYR A 185 -0.90 10.39 7.15
CA TYR A 185 -1.07 9.39 8.20
C TYR A 185 0.09 9.51 9.20
N PRO A 186 -0.15 9.37 10.53
CA PRO A 186 0.91 9.45 11.53
C PRO A 186 2.14 8.62 11.16
N ASP A 187 3.32 9.24 11.25
CA ASP A 187 4.63 8.62 10.97
C ASP A 187 4.82 8.05 9.55
N ARG A 188 3.98 8.46 8.59
CA ARG A 188 4.02 7.99 7.22
C ARG A 188 4.02 9.17 6.25
N ASP A 189 4.83 9.05 5.20
CA ASP A 189 4.88 10.04 4.12
C ASP A 189 4.18 9.53 2.85
N ASP A 190 3.79 8.26 2.81
CA ASP A 190 3.24 7.54 1.67
C ASP A 190 1.73 7.23 1.80
N VAL A 191 1.10 7.63 2.91
CA VAL A 191 -0.33 7.45 3.17
C VAL A 191 -0.95 8.79 3.54
N ILE A 192 -2.06 9.12 2.86
CA ILE A 192 -2.83 10.35 3.04
C ILE A 192 -4.05 10.05 3.90
N LEU A 193 -4.28 10.91 4.89
CA LEU A 193 -5.55 11.03 5.57
C LEU A 193 -6.41 12.08 4.87
N PHE A 194 -7.69 11.78 4.69
CA PHE A 194 -8.65 12.76 4.22
C PHE A 194 -10.01 12.53 4.84
N SER A 195 -10.76 13.62 5.06
CA SER A 195 -12.15 13.51 5.50
C SER A 195 -13.12 14.05 4.46
N THR A 196 -14.30 13.46 4.45
CA THR A 196 -15.49 13.95 3.78
C THR A 196 -16.56 14.18 4.85
N LYS A 197 -17.76 14.58 4.45
CA LYS A 197 -18.91 14.61 5.36
C LYS A 197 -19.31 13.25 5.93
N ASP A 198 -18.83 12.13 5.36
CA ASP A 198 -19.28 10.78 5.70
C ASP A 198 -18.25 10.00 6.55
N GLY A 199 -17.02 10.53 6.71
CA GLY A 199 -15.99 9.88 7.51
C GLY A 199 -14.58 10.41 7.31
N LEU A 200 -13.64 9.74 7.97
CA LEU A 200 -12.19 9.90 7.82
C LEU A 200 -11.60 8.61 7.27
N TYR A 201 -10.73 8.74 6.26
CA TYR A 201 -10.17 7.62 5.52
C TYR A 201 -8.67 7.77 5.36
N ALA A 202 -7.97 6.64 5.20
CA ALA A 202 -6.60 6.56 4.76
C ALA A 202 -6.53 6.03 3.31
N ILE A 203 -5.63 6.59 2.51
CA ILE A 203 -5.35 6.14 1.14
C ILE A 203 -3.86 6.23 0.83
N GLU A 204 -3.32 5.23 0.14
CA GLU A 204 -1.91 5.27 -0.27
C GLU A 204 -1.66 6.17 -1.49
N ILE A 205 -0.46 6.76 -1.50
CA ILE A 205 0.03 7.56 -2.62
C ILE A 205 0.46 6.64 -3.78
N ASP A 206 1.04 5.48 -3.47
CA ASP A 206 1.57 4.54 -4.44
C ASP A 206 0.49 4.05 -5.42
N GLY A 207 0.57 4.55 -6.66
CA GLY A 207 -0.37 4.21 -7.73
C GLY A 207 0.00 2.96 -8.53
N ARG A 208 1.08 2.24 -8.20
CA ARG A 208 1.47 1.02 -8.91
C ARG A 208 0.44 -0.07 -8.64
N GLY A 209 -0.45 -0.33 -9.61
CA GLY A 209 -1.53 -1.29 -9.48
C GLY A 209 -2.70 -0.79 -8.63
N THR A 210 -3.13 -1.56 -7.62
CA THR A 210 -4.26 -1.16 -6.75
C THR A 210 -3.82 -0.14 -5.71
N ARG A 211 -4.68 0.85 -5.42
CA ARG A 211 -4.52 1.77 -4.29
C ARG A 211 -5.34 1.28 -3.10
N ASN A 212 -4.68 1.01 -1.99
CA ASN A 212 -5.31 0.68 -0.72
C ASN A 212 -6.01 1.90 -0.12
N PHE A 213 -7.23 1.66 0.33
CA PHE A 213 -8.14 2.63 0.91
C PHE A 213 -8.85 1.98 2.10
N GLN A 214 -8.77 2.59 3.29
CA GLN A 214 -9.34 2.02 4.51
C GLN A 214 -10.03 3.12 5.35
N PRO A 215 -11.26 2.89 5.85
CA PRO A 215 -11.94 3.83 6.73
C PRO A 215 -11.31 3.80 8.13
N ILE A 216 -11.10 4.98 8.72
CA ILE A 216 -10.61 5.16 10.10
C ILE A 216 -11.76 5.56 11.02
N TYR A 217 -12.69 6.38 10.53
CA TYR A 217 -13.86 6.78 11.27
C TYR A 217 -15.04 6.86 10.30
N GLU A 218 -16.10 6.14 10.61
CA GLU A 218 -17.35 6.18 9.85
C GLU A 218 -18.37 7.03 10.60
N GLY A 219 -18.91 8.04 9.93
CA GLY A 219 -19.85 8.99 10.52
C GLY A 219 -19.54 10.43 10.15
N SER A 220 -20.50 11.31 10.44
CA SER A 220 -20.35 12.74 10.16
C SER A 220 -19.10 13.30 10.82
N THR A 221 -18.30 14.05 10.07
CA THR A 221 -17.12 14.73 10.59
C THR A 221 -16.98 16.12 9.98
N ASP A 222 -16.63 17.07 10.85
CA ASP A 222 -16.30 18.46 10.47
C ASP A 222 -14.81 18.60 10.12
N GLY A 223 -14.04 17.53 10.27
CA GLY A 223 -12.60 17.48 10.02
C GLY A 223 -11.84 16.67 11.06
N PHE A 224 -10.52 16.63 10.90
CA PHE A 224 -9.63 15.93 11.83
C PHE A 224 -8.34 16.70 12.08
N LEU A 225 -7.63 16.29 13.13
CA LEU A 225 -6.31 16.77 13.51
C LEU A 225 -5.38 15.57 13.68
N VAL A 226 -4.14 15.72 13.22
CA VAL A 226 -3.05 14.78 13.48
C VAL A 226 -2.08 15.42 14.48
N ASP A 227 -1.90 14.81 15.65
CA ASP A 227 -0.81 15.18 16.55
C ASP A 227 0.41 14.32 16.27
N LYS A 228 1.35 14.87 15.51
CA LYS A 228 2.60 14.20 15.11
C LYS A 228 3.50 13.84 16.29
N ARG A 229 3.29 14.41 17.48
CA ARG A 229 4.13 14.10 18.67
C ARG A 229 3.68 12.82 19.36
N THR A 230 2.42 12.47 19.20
CA THR A 230 1.77 11.34 19.89
C THR A 230 1.20 10.32 18.90
N SER A 231 1.46 10.52 17.61
CA SER A 231 0.94 9.73 16.49
C SER A 231 -0.57 9.49 16.56
N SER A 232 -1.29 10.48 17.11
CA SER A 232 -2.71 10.38 17.43
C SER A 232 -3.55 11.16 16.42
N ILE A 233 -4.71 10.59 16.08
CA ILE A 233 -5.69 11.19 15.20
C ILE A 233 -6.90 11.60 16.03
N TYR A 234 -7.34 12.84 15.86
CA TYR A 234 -8.53 13.38 16.53
C TYR A 234 -9.57 13.75 15.48
N VAL A 235 -10.82 13.36 15.70
CA VAL A 235 -11.95 13.63 14.81
C VAL A 235 -12.90 14.61 15.51
N LYS A 236 -13.36 15.62 14.78
CA LYS A 236 -14.37 16.57 15.25
C LYS A 236 -15.73 16.22 14.64
N ASN A 237 -16.75 16.08 15.48
CA ASN A 237 -18.12 15.83 15.04
C ASN A 237 -19.07 16.74 15.83
N GLY A 238 -19.41 17.89 15.24
CA GLY A 238 -20.24 18.91 15.87
C GLY A 238 -19.60 19.48 17.14
N GLN A 239 -20.24 19.20 18.28
CA GLN A 239 -19.77 19.63 19.61
C GLN A 239 -18.87 18.60 20.31
N SER A 240 -18.78 17.39 19.78
CA SER A 240 -17.97 16.32 20.34
C SER A 240 -16.65 16.17 19.59
N SER A 241 -15.66 15.61 20.27
CA SER A 241 -14.34 15.33 19.71
C SER A 241 -13.84 13.99 20.23
N PHE A 242 -13.21 13.21 19.36
CA PHE A 242 -12.78 11.85 19.68
C PHE A 242 -11.34 11.64 19.26
N GLN A 243 -10.55 10.97 20.10
CA GLN A 243 -9.32 10.32 19.66
C GLN A 243 -9.67 8.98 19.03
N VAL A 244 -9.17 8.74 17.82
CA VAL A 244 -9.31 7.47 17.11
C VAL A 244 -7.95 6.79 17.10
N LEU A 245 -7.92 5.55 17.57
CA LEU A 245 -6.70 4.74 17.57
C LEU A 245 -6.51 4.11 16.19
N PRO A 246 -5.43 4.45 15.47
CA PRO A 246 -5.10 3.79 14.21
C PRO A 246 -4.90 2.26 14.35
#